data_AF-K1UBD1-F1
#
_entry.id   AF-K1UBD1-F1
#
_cell.length_a   1.000
_cell.length_b   1.000
_cell.length_c   1.000
_cell.angle_alpha   90.00
_cell.angle_beta   90.00
_cell.angle_gamma   90.00
#
_symmetry.space_group_name_H-M   'P 1'
#
loop_
_entity.id
_entity.type
_entity.pdbx_description
1 polymer ?
#
loop_
_entity_poly.entity_id
_entity_poly.type
_entity_poly.pdbx_seq_one_letter_code
_entity_poly.pdbx_strand_id
1 'polypeptide(L)' 'MKRYYYELMDEDYNSYEAAIPDGRIKARAIAQAKRAMRDLGIRRALLVVNSMRTSNILDIITVELD' A
#
# COMPACT_ATOMS: atom_id res chain seq x y z
N MET A 1 -13.84 15.14 4.18
CA MET A 1 -12.58 14.42 4.44
C MET A 1 -12.50 13.21 3.52
N LYS A 2 -11.54 13.15 2.59
CA LYS A 2 -11.33 11.95 1.76
C LYS A 2 -10.80 10.86 2.69
N ARG A 3 -11.57 9.80 2.90
CA ARG A 3 -11.14 8.61 3.63
C ARG A 3 -10.65 7.62 2.58
N TYR A 4 -9.35 7.37 2.55
CA TYR A 4 -8.72 6.38 1.70
C TYR A 4 -7.89 5.45 2.58
N TYR A 5 -7.62 4.25 2.08
CA TYR A 5 -6.77 3.26 2.71
C TYR A 5 -5.71 2.78 1.73
N TYR A 6 -4.63 2.22 2.26
CA TYR A 6 -3.56 1.65 1.46
C TYR A 6 -3.61 0.13 1.55
N GLU A 7 -3.33 -0.51 0.43
CA GLU A 7 -3.21 -1.96 0.33
C GLU A 7 -1.91 -2.31 -0.39
N LEU A 8 -1.18 -3.26 0.16
CA LEU A 8 0.07 -3.74 -0.44
C LEU A 8 -0.28 -4.93 -1.33
N MET A 9 0.08 -4.85 -2.62
CA MET A 9 -0.24 -5.87 -3.62
C MET A 9 0.98 -6.23 -4.46
N ASP A 10 0.96 -7.40 -5.08
CA ASP A 10 1.89 -7.76 -6.15
C ASP A 10 1.53 -7.04 -7.48
N GLU A 11 2.28 -7.34 -8.54
CA GLU A 11 2.07 -6.73 -9.87
C GLU A 11 0.79 -7.23 -10.56
N ASP A 12 0.26 -8.37 -10.13
CA ASP A 12 -0.99 -8.97 -10.60
C ASP A 12 -2.20 -8.51 -9.76
N TYR A 13 -2.01 -7.54 -8.86
CA TYR A 13 -3.01 -7.01 -7.92
C TYR A 13 -3.50 -8.01 -6.86
N ASN A 14 -2.73 -9.06 -6.57
CA ASN A 14 -3.01 -9.92 -5.42
C ASN A 14 -2.53 -9.24 -4.14
N SER A 15 -3.40 -9.20 -3.12
CA SER A 15 -3.09 -8.60 -1.82
C SER A 15 -2.06 -9.43 -1.06
N TYR A 16 -1.08 -8.74 -0.45
CA TYR A 16 -0.17 -9.33 0.53
C TYR A 16 -0.76 -9.38 1.95
N GLU A 17 -2.01 -8.92 2.13
CA GLU A 17 -2.72 -8.85 3.42
C GLU A 17 -1.94 -8.10 4.53
N ALA A 18 -1.01 -7.23 4.12
CA ALA A 18 -0.18 -6.46 5.05
C ALA A 18 -0.96 -5.27 5.63
N ALA A 19 -0.99 -5.17 6.96
CA ALA A 19 -1.66 -4.06 7.64
C ALA A 19 -0.87 -2.75 7.47
N ILE A 20 -1.43 -1.78 6.72
CA ILE A 20 -0.86 -0.43 6.58
C ILE A 20 -1.67 0.57 7.44
N PRO A 21 -1.22 0.90 8.66
CA PRO A 21 -2.05 1.59 9.66
C PRO A 21 -2.31 3.07 9.41
N ASP A 22 -1.55 3.73 8.52
CA ASP A 22 -1.69 5.18 8.28
C ASP A 22 -2.13 5.49 6.84
N GLY A 23 -3.43 5.27 6.61
CA GLY A 23 -4.19 5.63 5.41
C GLY A 23 -4.20 7.12 5.04
N ARG A 24 -3.67 8.04 5.86
CA ARG A 24 -3.86 9.49 5.66
C ARG A 24 -2.58 10.23 5.26
N ILE A 25 -1.42 9.66 5.54
CA ILE A 25 -0.13 10.29 5.27
C ILE A 25 0.68 9.38 4.36
N LYS A 26 0.77 9.74 3.07
CA LYS A 26 1.45 8.96 2.02
C LYS A 26 2.86 8.52 2.41
N ALA A 27 3.67 9.42 2.99
CA ALA A 27 5.03 9.10 3.42
C ALA A 27 5.08 8.02 4.51
N ARG A 28 4.15 8.04 5.47
CA ARG A 28 4.07 7.01 6.52
C ARG A 28 3.56 5.69 5.98
N ALA A 29 2.59 5.71 5.07
CA ALA A 29 2.12 4.51 4.40
C ALA A 29 3.25 3.81 3.63
N ILE A 30 4.05 4.56 2.87
CA ILE A 30 5.22 4.03 2.16
C ILE A 30 6.25 3.44 3.14
N ALA A 31 6.53 4.12 4.26
CA ALA A 31 7.47 3.62 5.25
C ALA A 31 6.99 2.30 5.90
N GLN A 32 5.69 2.18 6.20
CA GLN A 32 5.11 0.95 6.73
C GLN A 32 5.05 -0.16 5.67
N ALA A 33 4.72 0.17 4.42
CA ALA A 33 4.80 -0.76 3.31
C ALA A 33 6.21 -1.33 3.17
N LYS A 34 7.25 -0.49 3.19
CA LYS A 34 8.64 -0.96 3.16
C LYS A 34 9.01 -1.84 4.37
N ARG A 35 8.43 -1.61 5.55
CA ARG A 35 8.65 -2.50 6.72
C ARG A 35 8.01 -3.87 6.48
N ALA A 36 6.72 -3.90 6.11
CA ALA A 36 6.03 -5.15 5.80
C ALA A 36 6.72 -5.92 4.66
N MET A 37 7.17 -5.22 3.61
CA MET A 37 7.93 -5.82 2.52
C MET A 37 9.23 -6.50 3.02
N ARG A 38 9.95 -5.89 3.96
CA ARG A 38 11.15 -6.52 4.55
C ARG A 38 10.80 -7.76 5.35
N ASP A 39 9.75 -7.69 6.16
CA ASP A 39 9.30 -8.80 7.01
C ASP A 39 8.83 -10.00 6.16
N LEU A 40 8.25 -9.73 4.99
CA LEU A 40 7.74 -10.73 4.04
C LEU A 40 8.78 -11.16 2.97
N GLY A 41 9.95 -10.54 2.92
CA GLY A 41 10.98 -10.82 1.90
C GLY A 41 10.61 -10.34 0.48
N ILE A 42 9.73 -9.35 0.34
CA ILE A 42 9.25 -8.80 -0.92
C ILE A 42 10.15 -7.65 -1.36
N ARG A 43 10.75 -7.71 -2.56
CA ARG A 43 11.60 -6.62 -3.08
C ARG A 43 10.84 -5.49 -3.77
N ARG A 44 9.69 -5.80 -4.37
CA ARG A 44 8.89 -4.87 -5.17
C ARG A 44 7.41 -5.16 -4.95
N ALA A 45 6.63 -4.12 -4.75
CA ALA A 45 5.19 -4.20 -4.53
C ALA A 45 4.49 -2.93 -5.05
N LEU A 46 3.19 -3.06 -5.27
CA LEU A 46 2.29 -1.94 -5.50
C LEU A 46 1.65 -1.54 -4.18
N LEU A 47 1.72 -0.26 -3.84
CA LEU A 47 0.96 0.33 -2.74
C LEU A 47 -0.25 1.04 -3.34
N VAL A 48 -1.37 0.34 -3.38
CA VAL A 48 -2.62 0.77 -3.99
C VAL A 48 -3.40 1.64 -3.02
N VAL A 49 -3.90 2.78 -3.50
CA VAL A 49 -4.67 3.75 -2.70
C VAL A 49 -6.14 3.60 -3.05
N ASN A 50 -6.94 3.12 -2.11
CA ASN A 50 -8.35 2.83 -2.33
C ASN A 50 -9.27 3.86 -1.65
N SER A 51 -10.32 4.27 -2.34
CA SER A 51 -11.39 5.11 -1.79
C SER A 51 -12.25 4.31 -0.82
N MET A 52 -12.32 4.70 0.47
CA MET A 52 -13.26 4.06 1.41
C MET A 52 -14.73 4.38 1.11
N ARG A 53 -15.00 5.35 0.21
CA ARG A 53 -16.37 5.75 -0.15
C ARG A 53 -16.93 5.01 -1.34
N THR A 54 -16.08 4.70 -2.31
CA THR A 54 -16.50 4.19 -3.62
C THR A 54 -15.79 2.89 -3.99
N SER A 55 -14.82 2.45 -3.18
CA SER A 55 -13.95 1.31 -3.47
C SER A 55 -13.14 1.41 -4.77
N ASN A 56 -13.10 2.60 -5.38
CA ASN A 56 -12.27 2.86 -6.56
C ASN A 56 -10.81 3.05 -6.15
N ILE A 57 -9.91 2.60 -7.02
CA ILE A 57 -8.50 2.96 -6.96
C ILE A 57 -8.35 4.46 -7.25
N LEU A 58 -7.59 5.14 -6.41
CA LEU A 58 -7.31 6.58 -6.48
C LEU A 58 -5.90 6.88 -6.98
N ASP A 59 -4.93 6.01 -6.65
CA ASP A 59 -3.52 6.12 -7.00
C ASP A 59 -2.86 4.73 -6.85
N ILE A 60 -1.76 4.51 -7.57
CA ILE A 60 -0.95 3.29 -7.48
C ILE A 60 0.50 3.74 -7.36
N ILE A 61 1.16 3.31 -6.29
CA ILE A 61 2.54 3.71 -6.00
C ILE A 61 3.43 2.48 -6.06
N THR A 62 4.37 2.43 -6.99
CA THR A 62 5.42 1.40 -6.99
C THR A 62 6.36 1.63 -5.80
N VAL A 63 6.58 0.59 -4.99
CA VAL A 63 7.50 0.61 -3.85
C VAL A 63 8.54 -0.47 -4.04
N GLU A 64 9.81 -0.09 -3.90
CA GLU A 64 10.96 -0.98 -4.00
C GLU A 64 11.80 -0.88 -2.73
N LEU A 65 12.38 -2.01 -2.32
CA LEU A 65 13.44 -2.08 -1.33
C LEU A 65 14.79 -2.03 -2.04
N ASP A 66 15.65 -1.13 -1.58
CA ASP A 66 17.06 -1.05 -1.98
C ASP A 66 17.84 -2.29 -1.49
#